data_AF-A0A1X1W1N8-F1
#
_entry.id   AF-A0A1X1W1N8-F1
#
_cell.length_a   1.000
_cell.length_b   1.000
_cell.length_c   1.000
_cell.angle_alpha   90.00
_cell.angle_beta   90.00
_cell.angle_gamma   90.00
#
_symmetry.space_group_name_H-M   'P 1'
#
loop_
_entity.id
_entity.type
_entity.pdbx_description
1 polymer ?
#
loop_
_entity_poly.entity_id
_entity_poly.type
_entity_poly.pdbx_seq_one_letter_code
_entity_poly.pdbx_strand_id
1 'polypeptide(L)' 'MAGAPNLPSGYATLITLTYLPPLWRKVMDHRVIEHYGGDLTKVNIDPRKRDKVLARYGTR' A
#
# COMPACT_ATOMS: atom_id res chain seq x y z
N MET A 1 -7.42 -20.09 26.71
CA MET A 1 -7.30 -18.74 26.14
C MET A 1 -6.36 -18.82 24.95
N ALA A 2 -6.88 -19.03 23.74
CA ALA A 2 -6.06 -19.13 22.54
C ALA A 2 -5.79 -17.72 22.02
N GLY A 3 -4.56 -17.23 22.21
CA GLY A 3 -4.14 -15.88 21.87
C GLY A 3 -4.33 -15.59 20.38
N ALA A 4 -4.97 -14.46 20.08
CA ALA A 4 -5.04 -13.94 18.72
C ALA A 4 -3.61 -13.82 18.15
N PRO A 5 -3.39 -14.20 16.87
CA PRO A 5 -2.08 -14.10 16.24
C PRO A 5 -1.72 -12.62 16.09
N ASN A 6 -1.00 -12.10 17.07
CA ASN A 6 -0.41 -10.77 17.00
C ASN A 6 0.94 -10.90 16.29
N LEU A 7 1.11 -10.17 15.19
CA LEU A 7 2.42 -9.96 14.58
C LEU A 7 3.39 -9.47 15.68
N PRO A 8 4.60 -10.04 15.82
CA PRO A 8 5.56 -9.66 16.88
C PRO A 8 5.99 -8.18 16.82
N SER A 9 5.60 -7.42 15.78
CA SER A 9 5.88 -5.99 15.64
C SER A 9 4.67 -5.09 15.32
N GLY A 10 3.44 -5.64 15.32
CA GLY A 10 2.14 -4.93 15.29
C GLY A 10 1.99 -3.71 14.35
N TYR A 11 0.94 -2.91 14.61
CA TYR A 11 0.75 -1.59 13.98
C TYR A 11 1.91 -0.62 14.30
N ALA A 12 2.70 -0.87 15.34
CA ALA A 12 3.80 0.01 15.75
C ALA A 12 4.85 0.19 14.65
N THR A 13 5.21 -0.89 13.94
CA THR A 13 6.11 -0.79 12.79
C THR A 13 5.43 -0.03 11.65
N LEU A 14 4.15 -0.30 11.40
CA LEU A 14 3.37 0.37 10.35
C LEU A 14 3.27 1.89 10.61
N ILE A 15 3.04 2.29 11.86
CA ILE A 15 3.02 3.68 12.33
C ILE A 15 4.40 4.31 12.18
N THR A 16 5.47 3.62 12.60
CA THR A 16 6.84 4.12 12.43
C THR A 16 7.18 4.35 10.96
N LEU A 17 6.74 3.46 10.07
CA LEU A 17 6.89 3.62 8.63
C LEU A 17 6.17 4.86 8.10
N THR A 18 5.00 5.23 8.64
CA THR A 18 4.29 6.45 8.19
C THR A 18 5.11 7.73 8.39
N TYR A 19 5.99 7.77 9.39
CA TYR A 19 6.91 8.90 9.61
C TYR A 19 8.05 8.97 8.58
N LEU A 20 8.27 7.91 7.80
CA LEU A 20 9.26 7.83 6.73
C LEU A 20 8.57 7.67 5.36
N PRO A 21 8.18 8.77 4.69
CA PRO A 21 7.46 8.74 3.42
C PRO A 21 8.04 7.80 2.34
N PRO A 22 9.36 7.75 2.07
CA PRO A 22 9.88 6.86 1.02
C PRO A 22 9.76 5.38 1.39
N LEU A 23 9.90 5.03 2.67
CA LEU A 23 9.82 3.64 3.13
C LEU A 23 8.37 3.17 3.20
N TRP A 24 7.46 4.04 3.67
CA TRP A 24 6.02 3.82 3.60
C TRP A 24 5.55 3.54 2.17
N ARG A 25 5.96 4.36 1.20
CA ARG A 25 5.59 4.19 -0.21
C ARG A 25 6.08 2.85 -0.77
N LYS A 26 7.31 2.44 -0.44
CA LYS A 26 7.86 1.15 -0.89
C LYS A 26 7.05 -0.04 -0.39
N VAL A 27 6.52 0.03 0.83
CA VAL A 27 5.72 -1.06 1.42
C VAL A 27 4.25 -0.97 0.97
N MET A 28 3.64 0.20 1.07
CA MET A 28 2.21 0.37 0.87
C MET A 28 1.80 0.41 -0.59
N ASP A 29 2.59 0.98 -1.49
CA ASP A 29 2.23 1.00 -2.91
C ASP A 29 2.12 -0.45 -3.44
N HIS A 30 3.03 -1.36 -3.06
CA HIS A 30 2.94 -2.78 -3.42
C HIS A 30 1.72 -3.48 -2.80
N ARG A 31 1.47 -3.26 -1.51
CA ARG A 31 0.30 -3.86 -0.82
C ARG A 31 -1.03 -3.39 -1.41
N VAL A 32 -1.13 -2.12 -1.81
CA VAL A 32 -2.33 -1.58 -2.47
C VAL A 32 -2.51 -2.24 -3.83
N ILE A 33 -1.46 -2.32 -4.65
CA ILE A 33 -1.54 -2.96 -5.97
C ILE A 33 -1.95 -4.44 -5.84
N GLU A 34 -1.34 -5.18 -4.91
CA GLU A 34 -1.65 -6.59 -4.67
C GLU A 34 -3.07 -6.79 -4.13
N HIS A 35 -3.54 -5.91 -3.22
CA HIS A 35 -4.88 -5.98 -2.66
C HIS A 35 -5.98 -5.83 -3.72
N TYR A 36 -5.77 -4.97 -4.72
CA TYR A 36 -6.70 -4.80 -5.84
C TYR A 36 -6.41 -5.77 -7.00
N GLY A 37 -5.53 -6.76 -6.83
CA GLY A 37 -5.23 -7.75 -7.86
C GLY A 37 -4.59 -7.18 -9.13
N GLY A 38 -3.86 -6.05 -9.00
CA GLY A 38 -3.31 -5.32 -10.14
C GLY A 38 -4.27 -4.31 -10.78
N ASP A 39 -5.56 -4.30 -10.39
CA ASP A 39 -6.55 -3.39 -10.94
C ASP A 39 -6.51 -2.02 -10.25
N LEU A 40 -5.64 -1.14 -10.74
CA LEU A 40 -5.53 0.24 -10.25
C LEU A 40 -6.74 1.11 -10.59
N THR A 41 -7.70 0.66 -11.40
CA THR A 41 -8.92 1.43 -11.67
C THR A 41 -9.83 1.52 -10.44
N LYS A 42 -9.69 0.60 -9.49
CA LYS A 42 -10.42 0.56 -8.21
C LYS A 42 -9.74 1.34 -7.10
N VAL A 43 -8.52 1.83 -7.33
CA VAL A 43 -7.76 2.61 -6.36
C VAL A 43 -8.18 4.08 -6.45
N ASN A 44 -8.39 4.72 -5.29
CA ASN A 44 -8.58 6.16 -5.25
C ASN A 44 -7.24 6.88 -5.52
N ILE A 45 -7.02 7.29 -6.76
CA ILE A 45 -5.81 7.98 -7.21
C ILE A 45 -6.10 9.48 -7.34
N ASP A 46 -5.17 10.31 -6.87
CA ASP A 46 -5.21 11.76 -7.09
C ASP A 46 -5.40 12.07 -8.60
N PRO A 47 -6.40 12.87 -8.99
CA PRO A 47 -6.79 13.04 -10.39
C PRO A 47 -5.67 13.62 -11.25
N ARG A 48 -4.76 14.42 -10.69
CA ARG A 48 -3.61 15.00 -11.41
C ARG A 48 -2.51 13.98 -11.65
N LYS A 49 -2.45 12.93 -10.83
CA LYS A 49 -1.43 11.86 -10.92
C LYS A 49 -1.98 10.57 -11.53
N ARG A 50 -3.29 10.50 -11.76
CA ARG A 50 -3.99 9.31 -12.27
C ARG A 50 -3.35 8.77 -13.54
N ASP A 51 -3.17 9.61 -14.54
CA ASP A 51 -2.55 9.21 -15.82
C ASP A 51 -1.15 8.62 -15.63
N LYS A 52 -0.29 9.31 -14.86
CA LYS A 52 1.07 8.84 -14.55
C LYS A 52 1.11 7.54 -13.75
N VAL A 53 0.17 7.34 -12.83
CA VAL A 53 0.08 6.13 -12.00
C VAL A 53 -0.45 4.96 -12.82
N LEU A 54 -1.48 5.18 -13.64
CA LEU A 54 -2.00 4.18 -14.57
C LEU A 54 -0.97 3.83 -15.67
N ALA A 55 -0.20 4.79 -16.18
CA ALA A 55 0.89 4.51 -17.11
C ALA A 55 2.03 3.68 -16.48
N ARG A 56 2.29 3.89 -15.18
CA ARG A 56 3.37 3.19 -14.46
C ARG A 56 2.98 1.80 -13.97
N TYR A 57 1.72 1.59 -13.61
CA TYR A 57 1.27 0.38 -12.92
C TYR A 57 0.05 -0.30 -13.58
N GLY A 58 -0.68 0.39 -14.48
CA GLY A 58 -1.96 -0.03 -15.05
C GLY A 58 -1.86 -1.07 -16.16
N THR A 59 -0.89 -1.97 -16.08
CA THR A 59 -0.78 -3.07 -17.03
C THR A 59 -0.35 -4.33 -16.29
N ARG A 60 -1.35 -5.06 -15.77
CA ARG A 60 -1.38 -6.52 -15.84
C ARG A 60 -2.81 -7.02 -15.84
#